data_AF-A0A2N2H3C8-F1
#
_entry.id   AF-A0A2N2H3C8-F1
#
_cell.length_a   1.000
_cell.length_b   1.000
_cell.length_c   1.000
_cell.angle_alpha   90.00
_cell.angle_beta   90.00
_cell.angle_gamma   90.00
#
_symmetry.space_group_name_H-M   'P 1'
#
loop_
_entity.id
_entity.type
_entity.pdbx_description
1 polymer ?
#
loop_
_entity_poly.entity_id
_entity_poly.type
_entity_poly.pdbx_seq_one_letter_code
_entity_poly.pdbx_strand_id
1 'polypeptide(L)'
;MNMANPDDRELVQRILEGDEKACDLFARRWFVPCYAVALAIVRQVEDAQDIAQESLIKALRRLPQLSDPAAPGPWIHAIARNTALTHLSRRKRRGIP
;
A
#
# COMPACT_ATOMS: atom_id res chain seq x y z
N MET A 1 -24.77 -5.54 11.68
CA MET A 1 -24.12 -6.81 11.30
C MET A 1 -22.68 -6.71 11.78
N ASN A 2 -22.32 -7.39 12.87
CA ASN A 2 -20.95 -7.36 13.42
C ASN A 2 -20.02 -8.09 12.44
N MET A 3 -19.39 -7.35 11.53
CA MET A 3 -18.23 -7.88 10.80
C MET A 3 -17.05 -7.77 11.74
N ALA A 4 -16.64 -8.89 12.34
CA ALA A 4 -15.33 -8.98 12.97
C ALA A 4 -14.30 -8.46 11.96
N ASN A 5 -13.50 -7.48 12.37
CA ASN A 5 -12.43 -6.96 11.53
C ASN A 5 -11.36 -8.07 11.44
N PRO A 6 -11.20 -8.78 10.31
CA PRO A 6 -10.30 -9.90 10.20
C PRO A 6 -8.88 -9.45 10.54
N ASP A 7 -8.12 -10.31 11.20
CA ASP A 7 -6.69 -10.04 11.38
C ASP A 7 -5.97 -10.04 10.02
N ASP A 8 -4.73 -9.58 10.01
CA ASP A 8 -3.98 -9.43 8.77
C ASP A 8 -3.75 -10.78 8.06
N ARG A 9 -3.59 -11.88 8.82
CA ARG A 9 -3.37 -13.21 8.23
C ARG A 9 -4.61 -13.69 7.50
N GLU A 10 -5.77 -13.65 8.16
CA GLU A 10 -7.05 -14.05 7.55
C GLU A 10 -7.32 -13.20 6.30
N LEU A 11 -7.09 -11.89 6.41
CA LEU A 11 -7.32 -10.96 5.31
C LEU A 11 -6.42 -11.28 4.09
N VAL A 12 -5.14 -11.55 4.33
CA VAL A 12 -4.20 -11.94 3.27
C VAL A 12 -4.60 -13.28 2.64
N GLN A 13 -4.96 -14.29 3.44
CA GLN A 13 -5.37 -15.60 2.92
C GLN A 13 -6.58 -15.49 1.99
N ARG A 14 -7.62 -14.77 2.42
CA ARG A 14 -8.84 -14.57 1.62
C ARG A 14 -8.55 -13.85 0.30
N ILE A 15 -7.63 -12.89 0.28
CA ILE A 15 -7.20 -12.23 -0.96
C ILE A 15 -6.55 -13.25 -1.91
N LEU A 16 -5.68 -14.12 -1.40
CA LEU A 16 -5.02 -15.15 -2.20
C LEU A 16 -6.01 -16.19 -2.76
N GLU A 17 -7.15 -16.38 -2.09
CA GLU A 17 -8.26 -17.22 -2.55
C GLU A 17 -9.21 -16.52 -3.53
N GLY A 18 -8.98 -15.22 -3.82
CA GLY A 18 -9.78 -14.45 -4.77
C GLY A 18 -10.97 -13.69 -4.18
N ASP A 19 -11.01 -13.49 -2.86
CA ASP A 19 -12.08 -12.71 -2.21
C ASP A 19 -11.92 -11.20 -2.48
N GLU A 20 -12.75 -10.66 -3.39
CA GLU A 20 -12.76 -9.23 -3.73
C GLU A 20 -13.11 -8.32 -2.54
N LYS A 21 -13.91 -8.78 -1.58
CA LYS A 21 -14.24 -7.99 -0.38
C LYS A 21 -13.03 -7.88 0.55
N ALA A 22 -12.23 -8.94 0.64
CA ALA A 22 -10.97 -8.93 1.37
C ALA A 22 -9.98 -7.96 0.70
N CYS A 23 -9.92 -7.91 -0.64
CA CYS A 23 -9.13 -6.94 -1.37
C CYS A 23 -9.52 -5.48 -1.06
N ASP A 24 -10.81 -5.15 -1.12
CA ASP A 24 -11.31 -3.79 -0.82
C ASP A 24 -11.01 -3.40 0.64
N LEU A 25 -11.24 -4.31 1.59
CA LEU A 25 -10.95 -4.06 3.00
C LEU A 25 -9.46 -3.84 3.26
N PHE A 26 -8.60 -4.65 2.64
CA PHE A 26 -7.15 -4.49 2.72
C PHE A 26 -6.70 -3.16 2.13
N ALA A 27 -7.21 -2.78 0.96
CA ALA A 27 -6.90 -1.49 0.34
C ALA A 27 -7.30 -0.32 1.26
N ARG A 28 -8.51 -0.34 1.83
CA ARG A 28 -8.97 0.70 2.77
C ARG A 28 -8.11 0.76 4.03
N ARG A 29 -7.78 -0.41 4.62
CA ARG A 29 -6.95 -0.50 5.84
C ARG A 29 -5.57 0.10 5.64
N TRP A 30 -4.95 -0.17 4.50
CA TRP A 30 -3.56 0.19 4.24
C TRP A 30 -3.36 1.49 3.45
N PHE A 31 -4.44 2.08 2.92
CA PHE A 31 -4.36 3.36 2.20
C PHE A 31 -3.81 4.49 3.08
N VAL A 32 -4.37 4.70 4.28
CA VAL A 32 -3.95 5.80 5.17
C VAL A 32 -2.49 5.64 5.62
N PRO A 33 -2.02 4.45 6.06
CA PRO A 33 -0.60 4.23 6.34
C PRO A 33 0.32 4.51 5.15
N CYS A 34 -0.04 4.02 3.95
CA CYS A 34 0.72 4.31 2.72
C CYS A 34 0.78 5.80 2.41
N TYR A 35 -0.36 6.48 2.51
CA TYR A 35 -0.48 7.92 2.30
C TYR A 35 0.39 8.71 3.29
N ALA A 36 0.38 8.35 4.57
CA ALA A 36 1.20 9.00 5.58
C ALA A 36 2.71 8.87 5.27
N VAL A 37 3.16 7.67 4.89
CA VAL A 37 4.56 7.43 4.46
C VAL A 37 4.89 8.25 3.22
N ALA A 38 4.02 8.25 2.20
CA ALA A 38 4.23 8.97 0.97
C ALA A 38 4.30 10.49 1.22
N LEU A 39 3.34 11.04 1.96
CA LEU A 39 3.27 12.47 2.30
C LEU A 39 4.50 12.96 3.07
N ALA A 40 5.00 12.14 4.01
CA ALA A 40 6.22 12.47 4.75
C ALA A 40 7.45 12.61 3.84
N ILE A 41 7.47 11.91 2.69
CA ILE A 41 8.58 11.89 1.74
C ILE A 41 8.40 12.98 0.67
N VAL A 42 7.24 13.03 0.00
CA VAL A 42 7.04 13.89 -1.17
C VAL A 42 6.54 15.28 -0.83
N ARG A 43 5.98 15.48 0.37
CA ARG A 43 5.48 16.78 0.87
C ARG A 43 4.48 17.47 -0.06
N GLN A 44 3.79 16.71 -0.88
CA GLN A 44 2.73 17.15 -1.77
C GLN A 44 1.54 16.20 -1.64
N VAL A 45 0.34 16.75 -1.45
CA VAL A 45 -0.88 15.98 -1.15
C VAL A 45 -1.30 15.11 -2.32
N GLU A 46 -1.36 15.69 -3.52
CA GLU A 46 -1.77 14.99 -4.75
C GLU A 46 -0.81 13.83 -5.07
N ASP A 47 0.50 14.12 -5.11
CA ASP A 47 1.55 13.10 -5.29
C ASP A 47 1.43 11.98 -4.25
N ALA A 48 1.18 12.32 -2.98
CA ALA A 48 1.07 11.34 -1.92
C ALA A 48 -0.16 10.42 -2.07
N GLN A 49 -1.28 10.95 -2.57
CA GLN A 49 -2.47 10.15 -2.88
C GLN A 49 -2.18 9.17 -4.00
N ASP A 50 -1.59 9.63 -5.10
CA ASP A 50 -1.24 8.80 -6.25
C ASP A 50 -0.25 7.70 -5.87
N ILE A 51 0.78 8.04 -5.09
CA ILE A 51 1.77 7.08 -4.59
C ILE A 51 1.12 6.05 -3.67
N ALA A 52 0.18 6.44 -2.80
CA ALA A 52 -0.51 5.50 -1.93
C ALA A 52 -1.32 4.47 -2.75
N GLN A 53 -2.04 4.94 -3.76
CA GLN A 53 -2.78 4.06 -4.68
C GLN A 53 -1.84 3.12 -5.44
N GLU A 54 -0.77 3.65 -6.04
CA GLU A 54 0.21 2.85 -6.78
C GLU A 54 0.86 1.80 -5.87
N SER A 55 1.14 2.16 -4.62
CA SER A 55 1.75 1.27 -3.63
C SER A 55 0.82 0.12 -3.24
N LEU A 56 -0.48 0.38 -3.06
CA LEU A 56 -1.46 -0.66 -2.79
C LEU A 56 -1.65 -1.59 -3.99
N ILE A 57 -1.68 -1.06 -5.21
CA ILE A 57 -1.75 -1.88 -6.43
C ILE A 57 -0.52 -2.81 -6.51
N LYS A 58 0.69 -2.28 -6.22
CA LYS A 58 1.91 -3.08 -6.16
C LYS A 58 1.86 -4.13 -5.05
N ALA A 59 1.36 -3.76 -3.87
CA ALA A 59 1.24 -4.66 -2.74
C ALA A 59 0.28 -5.82 -3.06
N LEU A 60 -0.93 -5.54 -3.55
CA LEU A 60 -1.89 -6.57 -3.94
C LEU A 60 -1.33 -7.51 -5.02
N ARG A 61 -0.66 -6.97 -6.05
CA ARG A 61 -0.03 -7.79 -7.11
C ARG A 61 1.10 -8.69 -6.61
N ARG A 62 1.79 -8.28 -5.55
CA ARG A 62 2.94 -9.02 -4.99
C ARG A 62 2.59 -9.75 -3.69
N LEU A 63 1.32 -9.69 -3.27
CA LEU A 63 0.87 -10.30 -2.01
C LEU A 63 1.18 -11.79 -1.92
N PRO A 64 1.12 -12.60 -3.00
CA PRO A 64 1.54 -14.00 -2.96
C PRO A 64 3.02 -14.22 -2.58
N GLN A 65 3.85 -13.18 -2.66
CA GLN A 65 5.28 -13.23 -2.33
C GLN A 65 5.56 -12.75 -0.89
N LEU A 66 4.53 -12.36 -0.13
CA LEU A 66 4.67 -11.95 1.26
C LEU A 66 5.10 -13.14 2.11
N SER A 67 6.24 -13.00 2.80
CA SER A 67 6.83 -14.08 3.61
C SER A 67 6.09 -14.33 4.92
N ASP A 68 5.50 -13.29 5.51
CA ASP A 68 4.71 -13.39 6.75
C ASP A 68 3.32 -12.74 6.56
N PRO A 69 2.29 -13.55 6.29
CA PRO A 69 0.91 -13.08 6.16
C PRO A 69 0.35 -12.41 7.42
N ALA A 70 0.90 -12.67 8.61
CA ALA A 70 0.44 -12.05 9.85
C ALA A 70 1.03 -10.64 10.08
N ALA A 71 2.02 -10.22 9.28
CA ALA A 71 2.69 -8.94 9.44
C ALA A 71 2.93 -8.23 8.09
N PRO A 72 1.88 -7.90 7.31
CA PRO A 72 2.04 -7.21 6.03
C PRO A 72 2.50 -5.74 6.20
N GLY A 73 2.32 -5.13 7.36
CA GLY A 73 2.56 -3.70 7.59
C GLY A 73 3.97 -3.20 7.21
N PRO A 74 5.06 -3.77 7.76
CA PRO A 74 6.42 -3.37 7.39
C PRO A 74 6.71 -3.51 5.90
N TRP A 75 6.18 -4.56 5.27
CA TRP A 75 6.35 -4.82 3.84
C TRP A 75 5.61 -3.78 2.99
N ILE A 76 4.38 -3.44 3.35
CA ILE A 76 3.59 -2.39 2.69
C ILE A 76 4.26 -1.02 2.85
N HIS A 77 4.75 -0.68 4.05
CA HIS A 77 5.49 0.57 4.29
C HIS A 77 6.75 0.65 3.42
N ALA A 78 7.46 -0.46 3.22
CA ALA A 78 8.63 -0.50 2.33
C ALA A 78 8.23 -0.22 0.88
N ILE A 79 7.11 -0.77 0.40
CA ILE A 79 6.58 -0.50 -0.95
C ILE A 79 6.22 0.98 -1.11
N ALA A 80 5.53 1.57 -0.13
CA ALA A 80 5.15 2.97 -0.13
C ALA A 80 6.37 3.90 -0.16
N ARG A 81 7.34 3.66 0.73
CA ARG A 81 8.60 4.40 0.79
C ARG A 81 9.36 4.33 -0.53
N ASN A 82 9.52 3.14 -1.10
CA ASN A 82 10.28 2.97 -2.33
C ASN A 82 9.57 3.60 -3.54
N THR A 83 8.24 3.55 -3.58
CA THR A 83 7.45 4.22 -4.62
C THR A 83 7.60 5.74 -4.53
N ALA A 84 7.51 6.31 -3.31
CA ALA A 84 7.72 7.75 -3.09
C ALA A 84 9.12 8.23 -3.47
N LEU A 85 10.17 7.49 -3.10
CA LEU A 85 11.55 7.83 -3.47
C LEU A 85 11.77 7.75 -4.99
N THR A 86 11.15 6.77 -5.65
CA THR A 86 11.18 6.65 -7.11
C THR A 86 10.49 7.83 -7.78
N HIS A 87 9.33 8.27 -7.26
CA HIS A 87 8.62 9.44 -7.73
C HIS A 87 9.48 10.70 -7.68
N LEU A 88 10.09 10.99 -6.52
CA LEU A 88 11.00 12.15 -6.36
C LEU A 88 12.18 12.09 -7.33
N SER A 89 12.79 10.91 -7.49
CA SER A 89 13.91 10.73 -8.42
C SER A 89 13.51 11.02 -9.88
N ARG A 90 12.27 10.68 -10.27
CA ARG A 90 11.72 10.98 -11.60
C ARG A 90 11.37 12.46 -11.76
N ARG A 91 10.78 13.09 -10.75
CA ARG A 91 10.46 14.53 -10.75
C ARG A 91 11.72 15.38 -10.94
N LYS A 92 12.77 15.09 -10.17
CA LYS A 92 14.08 15.76 -10.29
C LYS A 92 14.69 15.62 -11.69
N ARG A 93 14.59 14.43 -12.31
CA ARG A 93 15.12 14.17 -13.65
C ARG A 93 14.35 14.88 -14.77
N ARG A 94 13.07 15.18 -14.56
CA ARG A 94 12.22 15.86 -15.55
C ARG A 94 12.31 17.38 -15.49
N GLY A 95 13.07 17.95 -14.55
CA GLY A 95 13.16 19.40 -14.37
C GLY A 95 11.83 20.07 -14.01
N ILE A 96 10.84 19.27 -13.58
CA ILE A 96 9.55 19.78 -13.12
C ILE A 96 9.80 20.34 -11.71
N PRO A 97 9.57 21.64 -11.47
CA PRO A 97 9.77 22.25 -10.15
C PRO A 97 8.95 21.55 -9.05
#